data_AF-A0A316X5I3-F1
#
_entry.id   AF-A0A316X5I3-F1
#
_cell.length_a   1.000
_cell.length_b   1.000
_cell.length_c   1.000
_cell.angle_alpha   90.00
_cell.angle_beta   90.00
_cell.angle_gamma   90.00
#
_symmetry.space_group_name_H-M   'P 1'
#
loop_
_entity.id
_entity.type
_entity.pdbx_description
1 polymer ?
#
loop_
_entity_poly.entity_id
_entity_poly.type
_entity_poly.pdbx_seq_one_letter_code
_entity_poly.pdbx_strand_id
1 'polypeptide(L)'
;MGGKELATDYPFPQFSNHPEKVYYSVKELLLHLENNPDFEYTIYFENKERSSEIKQITLQYTDDGKMIFGLSMYGNDPSSIKSIQLFKEIKSYLNSKMACVTIEEPPPINSNEFISFCNERFVPDIESKL
;
A
#
# COMPACT_ATOMS: atom_id res chain seq x y z
N MET A 1 10.26 15.00 3.54
CA MET A 1 8.99 15.13 2.79
C MET A 1 7.91 15.58 3.76
N GLY A 2 7.19 16.66 3.48
CA GLY A 2 6.11 17.16 4.34
C GLY A 2 4.73 16.74 3.81
N GLY A 3 4.24 15.58 4.24
CA GLY A 3 2.86 15.17 4.03
C GLY A 3 1.93 15.85 5.05
N LYS A 4 0.73 16.24 4.64
CA LYS A 4 -0.37 16.55 5.58
C LYS A 4 -1.20 15.29 5.66
N GLU A 5 -1.56 14.90 6.88
CA GLU A 5 -2.49 13.80 7.12
C GLU A 5 -3.80 14.10 6.39
N LEU A 6 -4.28 13.13 5.61
CA LEU A 6 -5.53 13.25 4.84
C LEU A 6 -6.74 13.11 5.75
N ALA A 7 -6.66 12.20 6.72
CA ALA A 7 -7.70 11.97 7.69
C ALA A 7 -7.51 12.90 8.88
N THR A 8 -8.62 13.32 9.47
CA THR A 8 -8.64 14.08 10.73
C THR A 8 -8.57 13.18 11.94
N ASP A 9 -8.95 11.92 11.78
CA ASP A 9 -8.98 10.90 12.80
C ASP A 9 -8.83 9.49 12.19
N TYR A 10 -8.48 8.55 13.05
CA TYR A 10 -8.17 7.18 12.70
C TYR A 10 -8.84 6.26 13.74
N PRO A 11 -10.12 5.89 13.55
CA PRO A 11 -10.82 5.00 14.46
C PRO A 11 -10.27 3.58 14.37
N PHE A 12 -10.05 2.95 15.52
CA PHE A 12 -9.57 1.59 15.67
C PHE A 12 -10.54 0.77 16.53
N PRO A 13 -10.96 -0.44 16.09
CA PRO A 13 -10.71 -1.05 14.78
C PRO A 13 -11.32 -0.23 13.62
N GLN A 14 -10.72 -0.34 12.43
CA GLN A 14 -11.18 0.40 11.26
C GLN A 14 -12.61 -0.02 10.90
N PHE A 15 -13.45 0.95 10.53
CA PHE A 15 -14.87 0.75 10.18
C PHE A 15 -15.79 0.23 11.30
N SER A 16 -15.30 0.15 12.54
CA SER A 16 -16.18 -0.17 13.69
C SER A 16 -17.17 0.96 13.95
N ASN A 17 -18.45 0.61 14.16
CA ASN A 17 -19.47 1.54 14.65
C ASN A 17 -19.21 1.99 16.10
N HIS A 18 -18.40 1.22 16.83
CA HIS A 18 -17.99 1.49 18.20
C HIS A 18 -16.46 1.35 18.26
N PRO A 19 -15.70 2.37 17.81
CA PRO A 19 -14.25 2.32 17.87
C PRO A 19 -13.80 2.25 19.33
N GLU A 20 -12.89 1.33 19.62
CA GLU A 20 -12.26 1.19 20.93
C GLU A 20 -11.38 2.41 21.24
N LYS A 21 -10.74 2.95 20.19
CA LYS A 21 -9.87 4.12 20.29
C LYS A 21 -9.89 4.90 18.99
N VAL A 22 -9.68 6.21 19.09
CA VAL A 22 -9.50 7.09 17.93
C VAL A 22 -8.13 7.75 18.05
N TYR A 23 -7.31 7.60 17.01
CA TYR A 23 -6.01 8.27 16.91
C TYR A 23 -6.17 9.57 16.11
N TYR A 24 -5.46 10.62 16.51
CA TYR A 24 -5.46 11.92 15.82
C TYR A 24 -4.09 12.24 15.18
N SER A 25 -3.19 11.26 15.21
CA SER A 25 -1.92 11.31 14.51
C SER A 25 -1.67 9.98 13.84
N VAL A 26 -1.32 10.02 12.56
CA VAL A 26 -0.93 8.81 11.82
C VAL A 26 0.28 8.13 12.48
N LYS A 27 1.17 8.90 13.11
CA LYS A 27 2.34 8.34 13.82
C LYS A 27 1.90 7.47 15.00
N GLU A 28 0.93 7.93 15.79
CA GLU A 28 0.43 7.16 16.94
C GLU A 28 -0.32 5.91 16.49
N LEU A 29 -1.09 6.01 15.39
CA LEU A 29 -1.73 4.86 14.77
C LEU A 29 -0.68 3.83 14.30
N LEU A 30 0.34 4.26 13.56
CA LEU A 30 1.40 3.37 13.06
C LEU A 30 2.11 2.66 14.22
N LEU A 31 2.47 3.38 15.27
CA LEU A 31 3.06 2.79 16.48
C LEU A 31 2.11 1.78 17.15
N HIS A 32 0.80 2.02 17.13
CA HIS A 32 -0.15 1.06 17.67
C HIS A 32 -0.22 -0.21 16.83
N LEU A 33 -0.31 -0.09 15.51
CA LEU A 33 -0.39 -1.21 14.57
C LEU A 33 0.91 -2.04 14.57
N GLU A 34 2.07 -1.40 14.70
CA GLU A 34 3.36 -2.09 14.86
C GLU A 34 3.43 -2.91 16.16
N ASN A 35 2.75 -2.48 17.22
CA ASN A 35 2.67 -3.20 18.49
C ASN A 35 1.51 -4.20 18.55
N ASN A 36 0.59 -4.17 17.58
CA ASN A 36 -0.60 -5.04 17.49
C ASN A 36 -0.76 -5.49 16.03
N PRO A 37 0.15 -6.36 15.54
CA PRO A 37 0.31 -6.59 14.11
C PRO A 37 -0.86 -7.35 13.46
N ASP A 38 -1.66 -8.08 14.24
CA ASP A 38 -2.72 -8.96 13.72
C ASP A 38 -4.06 -8.24 13.50
N PHE A 39 -4.02 -6.93 13.22
CA PHE A 39 -5.20 -6.11 12.98
C PHE A 39 -5.18 -5.50 11.59
N GLU A 40 -6.27 -5.73 10.85
CA GLU A 40 -6.48 -5.09 9.57
C GLU A 40 -6.63 -3.57 9.73
N TYR A 41 -5.84 -2.82 8.97
CA TYR A 41 -5.98 -1.38 8.90
C TYR A 41 -5.39 -0.82 7.60
N THR A 42 -6.16 -0.03 6.88
CA THR A 42 -5.72 0.66 5.66
C THR A 42 -5.51 2.16 5.89
N ILE A 43 -4.33 2.66 5.55
CA ILE A 43 -3.95 4.06 5.66
C ILE A 43 -3.65 4.59 4.25
N TYR A 44 -4.25 5.73 3.92
CA TYR A 44 -4.05 6.42 2.65
C TYR A 44 -3.29 7.72 2.84
N PHE A 45 -2.27 7.95 2.00
CA PHE A 45 -1.51 9.19 1.94
C PHE A 45 -1.62 9.77 0.53
N GLU A 46 -2.07 11.01 0.40
CA GLU A 46 -2.01 11.76 -0.86
C GLU A 46 -0.60 12.30 -1.05
N ASN A 47 -0.06 12.10 -2.25
CA ASN A 47 1.14 12.80 -2.65
C ASN A 47 0.80 14.21 -3.14
N LYS A 48 1.23 15.21 -2.35
CA LYS A 48 1.00 16.62 -2.66
C LYS A 48 1.86 17.17 -3.79
N GLU A 49 2.93 16.45 -4.15
CA GLU A 49 3.79 16.85 -5.26
C GLU A 49 3.07 16.57 -6.58
N ARG A 50 2.43 17.60 -7.13
CA ARG A 50 1.58 17.48 -8.33
C ARG A 50 2.34 16.93 -9.54
N SER A 51 3.65 17.22 -9.62
CA SER A 51 4.51 16.75 -10.71
C SER A 51 4.93 15.29 -10.57
N SER A 52 4.81 14.69 -9.39
CA SER A 52 5.19 13.30 -9.14
C SER A 52 4.29 12.34 -9.90
N GLU A 53 4.85 11.24 -10.41
CA GLU A 53 4.04 10.18 -11.02
C GLU A 53 3.19 9.42 -9.99
N ILE A 54 3.70 9.31 -8.75
CA ILE A 54 2.98 8.72 -7.61
C ILE A 54 1.95 9.72 -7.10
N LYS A 55 0.68 9.31 -7.05
CA LYS A 55 -0.45 10.13 -6.58
C LYS A 55 -0.90 9.76 -5.18
N GLN A 56 -0.79 8.50 -4.82
CA GLN A 56 -1.17 8.01 -3.50
C GLN A 56 -0.21 6.92 -3.05
N ILE A 57 -0.05 6.83 -1.72
CA ILE A 57 0.58 5.71 -1.04
C ILE A 57 -0.50 5.06 -0.16
N THR A 58 -0.55 3.74 -0.16
CA THR A 58 -1.44 2.95 0.69
C THR A 58 -0.60 2.02 1.56
N LEU A 59 -0.87 2.01 2.86
CA LEU A 59 -0.35 1.00 3.78
C LEU A 59 -1.54 0.17 4.24
N GLN A 60 -1.55 -1.12 3.96
CA GLN A 60 -2.55 -2.04 4.50
C GLN A 60 -1.86 -3.02 5.43
N TYR A 61 -2.16 -2.92 6.71
CA TYR A 61 -1.84 -3.93 7.70
C TYR A 61 -2.82 -5.07 7.54
N THR A 62 -2.30 -6.29 7.53
CA THR A 62 -3.08 -7.51 7.33
C THR A 62 -3.41 -8.17 8.67
N ASP A 63 -4.43 -9.03 8.68
CA ASP A 63 -4.83 -9.81 9.86
C ASP A 63 -3.78 -10.85 10.31
N ASP A 64 -2.74 -11.08 9.51
CA ASP A 64 -1.65 -12.03 9.74
C ASP A 64 -0.28 -11.36 9.98
N GLY A 65 -0.29 -10.09 10.41
CA GLY A 65 0.90 -9.40 10.87
C GLY A 65 1.88 -8.99 9.76
N LYS A 66 1.39 -8.85 8.53
CA LYS A 66 2.13 -8.32 7.39
C LYS A 66 1.63 -6.94 7.00
N MET A 67 2.33 -6.34 6.03
CA MET A 67 1.96 -5.06 5.45
C MET A 67 2.04 -5.16 3.93
N ILE A 68 0.97 -4.76 3.25
CA ILE A 68 0.94 -4.53 1.82
C ILE A 68 1.22 -3.04 1.61
N PHE A 69 2.27 -2.74 0.82
CA PHE A 69 2.63 -1.39 0.43
C PHE A 69 2.14 -1.13 -1.00
N GLY A 70 1.20 -0.20 -1.14
CA GLY A 70 0.60 0.19 -2.40
C GLY A 70 1.02 1.59 -2.86
N LEU A 71 1.12 1.76 -4.17
CA LEU A 71 1.29 3.06 -4.82
C LEU A 71 0.28 3.18 -5.95
N SER A 72 -0.30 4.36 -6.12
CA SER A 72 -1.14 4.66 -7.28
C SER A 72 -0.52 5.75 -8.16
N MET A 73 -0.77 5.65 -9.45
CA MET A 73 -0.40 6.63 -10.47
C MET A 73 -1.53 6.76 -11.48
N TYR A 74 -1.58 7.86 -12.23
CA TYR A 74 -2.52 7.94 -13.35
C TYR A 74 -2.11 7.01 -14.48
N GLY A 75 -3.06 6.21 -14.97
CA GLY A 75 -2.86 5.27 -16.06
C GLY A 75 -3.97 4.22 -16.08
N ASN A 76 -4.07 3.49 -17.18
CA ASN A 76 -5.04 2.42 -17.37
C ASN A 76 -4.41 1.16 -18.00
N ASP A 77 -3.08 1.10 -18.05
CA ASP A 77 -2.34 -0.01 -18.63
C ASP A 77 -1.19 -0.42 -17.68
N PRO A 78 -1.32 -1.57 -17.00
CA PRO A 78 -0.28 -2.13 -16.13
C PRO A 78 1.05 -2.38 -16.86
N SER A 79 1.02 -2.59 -18.18
CA SER A 79 2.18 -2.90 -19.01
C SER A 79 2.89 -1.66 -19.58
N SER A 80 2.44 -0.45 -19.20
CA SER A 80 3.08 0.78 -19.66
C SER A 80 4.54 0.87 -19.18
N ILE A 81 5.41 1.51 -19.98
CA ILE A 81 6.83 1.70 -19.65
C ILE A 81 6.99 2.33 -18.26
N LYS A 82 6.15 3.32 -17.93
CA LYS A 82 6.18 4.01 -16.65
C LYS A 82 5.82 3.09 -15.49
N SER A 83 4.74 2.31 -15.64
CA SER A 83 4.31 1.32 -14.63
C SER A 83 5.40 0.27 -14.38
N ILE A 84 6.05 -0.22 -15.45
CA ILE A 84 7.15 -1.18 -15.35
C ILE A 84 8.37 -0.58 -14.64
N GLN A 85 8.74 0.66 -14.98
CA GLN A 85 9.88 1.35 -14.35
C GLN A 85 9.64 1.57 -12.86
N LEU A 86 8.47 2.12 -12.50
CA LEU A 86 8.11 2.36 -11.11
C LEU A 86 8.03 1.04 -10.31
N PHE A 87 7.45 0.00 -10.89
CA PHE A 87 7.42 -1.34 -10.27
C PHE A 87 8.82 -1.84 -9.93
N LYS A 88 9.76 -1.76 -10.87
CA LYS A 88 11.14 -2.22 -10.68
C LYS A 88 11.87 -1.41 -9.60
N GLU A 89 11.70 -0.09 -9.62
CA GLU A 89 12.30 0.80 -8.61
C GLU A 89 11.82 0.47 -7.21
N ILE A 90 10.50 0.35 -7.03
CA ILE A 90 9.90 0.17 -5.70
C ILE A 90 10.12 -1.25 -5.18
N LYS A 91 10.00 -2.27 -6.03
CA LYS A 91 10.32 -3.65 -5.65
C LYS A 91 11.77 -3.79 -5.18
N SER A 92 12.69 -3.15 -5.90
CA SER A 92 14.11 -3.11 -5.53
C SER A 92 14.33 -2.37 -4.21
N TYR A 93 13.77 -1.16 -4.07
CA TYR A 93 13.91 -0.33 -2.87
C TYR A 93 13.39 -1.02 -1.60
N LEU A 94 12.21 -1.65 -1.68
CA LEU A 94 11.60 -2.37 -0.56
C LEU A 94 12.18 -3.77 -0.35
N ASN A 95 13.02 -4.25 -1.28
CA ASN A 95 13.50 -5.63 -1.33
C ASN A 95 12.35 -6.65 -1.19
N SER A 96 11.23 -6.39 -1.88
CA SER A 96 10.02 -7.18 -1.71
C SER A 96 10.08 -8.48 -2.51
N LYS A 97 9.67 -9.58 -1.87
CA LYS A 97 9.59 -10.90 -2.52
C LYS A 97 8.42 -10.98 -3.49
N MET A 98 7.31 -10.32 -3.15
CA MET A 98 6.05 -10.37 -3.88
C MET A 98 5.58 -8.96 -4.22
N ALA A 99 5.15 -8.75 -5.46
CA ALA A 99 4.60 -7.50 -5.96
C ALA A 99 3.93 -7.75 -7.32
N CYS A 100 2.90 -6.98 -7.64
CA CYS A 100 2.26 -6.92 -8.95
C CYS A 100 1.87 -5.48 -9.30
N VAL A 101 1.43 -5.27 -10.54
CA VAL A 101 0.78 -4.03 -10.99
C VAL A 101 -0.67 -4.35 -11.35
N THR A 102 -1.60 -3.50 -10.91
CA THR A 102 -3.02 -3.63 -11.26
C THR A 102 -3.67 -2.27 -11.55
N ILE A 103 -4.90 -2.30 -12.06
CA ILE A 103 -5.83 -1.17 -12.17
C ILE A 103 -6.77 -1.24 -10.96
N GLU A 104 -7.19 -0.10 -10.41
CA GLU A 104 -7.99 0.07 -9.19
C GLU A 104 -8.78 -1.17 -8.72
N GLU A 105 -8.21 -1.90 -7.76
CA GLU A 105 -8.80 -3.04 -7.08
C GLU A 105 -8.48 -2.92 -5.58
N PRO A 106 -9.39 -3.32 -4.68
CA PRO A 106 -9.09 -3.37 -3.26
C PRO A 106 -7.98 -4.41 -3.00
N PRO A 107 -6.95 -4.06 -2.22
CA PRO A 107 -5.91 -5.02 -1.86
C PRO A 107 -6.45 -6.07 -0.85
N PRO A 108 -5.99 -7.34 -0.94
CA PRO A 108 -6.43 -8.40 -0.03
C PRO A 108 -6.09 -8.14 1.43
N ILE A 109 -6.84 -8.77 2.35
CA ILE A 109 -6.73 -8.50 3.79
C ILE A 109 -5.69 -9.37 4.52
N ASN A 110 -5.16 -10.40 3.85
CA ASN A 110 -4.11 -11.29 4.38
C ASN A 110 -2.99 -11.56 3.37
N SER A 111 -1.83 -12.00 3.86
CA SER A 111 -0.65 -12.16 2.99
C SER A 111 -0.74 -13.32 2.02
N ASN A 112 -1.48 -14.39 2.34
CA ASN A 112 -1.66 -15.54 1.45
C ASN A 112 -2.57 -15.18 0.26
N GLU A 113 -3.62 -14.42 0.50
CA GLU A 113 -4.47 -13.85 -0.54
C GLU A 113 -3.69 -12.85 -1.38
N PHE A 114 -2.81 -12.04 -0.77
CA PHE A 114 -1.94 -11.14 -1.54
C PHE A 114 -0.98 -11.89 -2.47
N ILE A 115 -0.42 -13.02 -2.04
CA ILE A 115 0.42 -13.86 -2.91
C ILE A 115 -0.41 -14.41 -4.08
N SER A 116 -1.59 -14.95 -3.81
CA SER A 116 -2.51 -15.44 -4.84
C SER A 116 -2.91 -14.32 -5.80
N PHE A 117 -3.22 -13.15 -5.25
CA PHE A 117 -3.53 -11.94 -5.99
C PHE A 117 -2.39 -11.60 -6.95
N CYS A 118 -1.15 -11.49 -6.46
CA CYS A 118 0.00 -11.18 -7.31
C CYS A 118 0.24 -12.21 -8.42
N ASN A 119 0.01 -13.50 -8.16
CA ASN A 119 0.18 -14.56 -9.17
C ASN A 119 -0.83 -14.48 -10.32
N GLU A 120 -1.96 -13.81 -10.12
CA GLU A 120 -3.03 -13.65 -11.11
C GLU A 120 -2.94 -12.30 -11.86
N ARG A 121 -2.11 -11.36 -11.38
CA ARG A 121 -1.98 -10.01 -11.97
C ARG A 121 -0.69 -9.87 -12.78
N PHE A 122 -0.58 -8.76 -13.49
CA PHE A 122 0.61 -8.44 -14.26
C PHE A 122 1.83 -8.26 -13.33
N VAL A 123 2.87 -9.03 -13.60
CA VAL A 123 4.18 -8.91 -12.96
C VAL A 123 5.19 -8.64 -14.07
N PRO A 124 5.80 -7.45 -14.13
CA PRO A 124 6.86 -7.17 -15.09
C PRO A 124 8.01 -8.17 -14.96
N ASP A 125 8.43 -8.77 -16.07
CA ASP A 125 9.54 -9.72 -16.12
C ASP A 125 10.84 -9.09 -15.56
N ILE A 126 11.53 -9.86 -14.71
CA ILE A 126 12.86 -9.57 -14.19
C ILE A 126 13.91 -10.21 -15.13
N GLU A 127 13.82 -9.95 -16.43
CA GLU A 127 14.94 -10.18 -17.36
C GLU A 127 15.11 -8.86 -18.13
N SER A 128 16.24 -8.17 -18.02
CA SER A 128 17.50 -8.61 -18.58
C SER A 128 18.69 -8.44 -17.63
N LYS A 129 19.40 -9.54 -17.39
CA LYS A 129 20.86 -9.48 -17.25
C LYS A 129 21.39 -8.97 -18.60
N LEU A 130 21.94 -7.76 -18.61
CA LEU A 130 23.00 -7.42 -19.56
C LEU A 130 24.34 -7.72 -18.89
#